data_AF-A0A1F3T1F8-F1
#
_entry.id   AF-A0A1F3T1F8-F1
#
_cell.length_a   1.000
_cell.length_b   1.000
_cell.length_c   1.000
_cell.angle_alpha   90.00
_cell.angle_beta   90.00
_cell.angle_gamma   90.00
#
_symmetry.space_group_name_H-M   'P 1'
#
loop_
_entity.id
_entity.type
_entity.pdbx_description
1 polymer ?
#
loop_
_entity_poly.entity_id
_entity_poly.type
_entity_poly.pdbx_seq_one_letter_code
_entity_poly.pdbx_strand_id
1 'polypeptide(L)' 'MYNGATYHVQTEDWGRTNPFIVSLIFSGGAIVKNIRVPYTKVLPQGIYSEDTFIRLALETQHQSVLDLLVSGQLV' A
#
# COMPACT_ATOMS: atom_id res chain seq x y z
N MET A 1 -6.98 14.19 4.46
CA MET A 1 -7.85 14.25 5.65
C MET A 1 -9.17 13.58 5.30
N TYR A 2 -9.73 12.78 6.19
CA TYR A 2 -11.06 12.20 6.03
C TYR A 2 -11.81 12.31 7.37
N ASN A 3 -13.07 12.75 7.33
CA ASN A 3 -13.93 12.93 8.51
C ASN A 3 -13.26 13.71 9.67
N GLY A 4 -12.54 14.80 9.35
CA GLY A 4 -11.84 15.62 10.35
C GLY A 4 -10.56 15.01 10.95
N ALA A 5 -10.21 13.77 10.59
CA ALA A 5 -8.98 13.12 11.02
C ALA A 5 -7.88 13.20 9.96
N THR A 6 -6.65 13.44 10.42
CA THR A 6 -5.43 13.32 9.60
C THR A 6 -4.97 11.87 9.62
N TYR A 7 -4.76 11.34 8.43
CA TYR A 7 -4.17 10.02 8.23
C TYR A 7 -2.85 10.17 7.48
N HIS A 8 -1.87 9.34 7.85
CA HIS A 8 -0.64 9.17 7.09
C HIS A 8 -0.66 7.79 6.46
N VAL A 9 -0.35 7.70 5.17
CA VAL A 9 -0.26 6.43 4.45
C VAL A 9 1.19 6.25 4.02
N GLN A 10 1.76 5.11 4.37
CA GLN A 10 3.09 4.68 3.93
C GLN A 10 2.92 3.38 3.15
N THR A 11 3.50 3.30 1.96
CA THR A 11 3.49 2.09 1.15
C THR A 11 4.92 1.60 0.94
N GLU A 12 5.18 0.35 1.28
CA GLU A 12 6.51 -0.25 1.36
C GLU A 12 6.61 -1.52 0.52
N ASP A 13 7.82 -1.78 0.04
CA ASP A 13 8.21 -3.08 -0.48
C ASP A 13 8.91 -3.87 0.63
N TRP A 14 8.40 -5.06 0.94
CA TRP A 14 9.00 -5.97 1.93
C TRP A 14 9.95 -7.00 1.33
N GLY A 15 10.20 -6.93 0.02
CA GLY A 15 11.26 -7.66 -0.67
C GLY A 15 10.97 -9.15 -0.87
N ARG A 16 11.89 -9.86 -1.53
CA ARG A 16 11.64 -11.23 -2.03
C ARG A 16 11.49 -12.31 -0.97
N THR A 17 12.08 -12.11 0.21
CA THR A 17 11.91 -13.03 1.35
C THR A 17 10.51 -12.93 1.95
N ASN A 18 9.84 -11.79 1.77
CA ASN A 18 8.48 -11.52 2.20
C ASN A 18 7.75 -10.72 1.10
N PRO A 19 7.41 -11.36 -0.04
CA PRO A 19 7.11 -10.70 -1.31
C PRO A 19 5.73 -10.02 -1.32
N PHE A 20 5.65 -8.91 -0.61
CA PHE A 20 4.44 -8.11 -0.43
C PHE A 20 4.73 -6.63 -0.66
N ILE A 21 3.77 -5.97 -1.27
CA ILE A 21 3.62 -4.53 -1.18
C ILE A 21 2.66 -4.25 -0.01
N VAL A 22 3.11 -3.43 0.95
CA VAL A 22 2.39 -3.22 2.21
C VAL A 22 2.06 -1.75 2.38
N SER A 23 0.80 -1.44 2.65
CA SER A 23 0.37 -0.09 3.03
C SER A 23 0.01 -0.06 4.51
N LEU A 24 0.66 0.84 5.25
CA LEU A 24 0.39 1.15 6.64
C LEU A 24 -0.36 2.48 6.72
N ILE A 25 -1.50 2.46 7.41
CA ILE A 25 -2.32 3.66 7.62
C ILE A 25 -2.21 4.04 9.09
N PHE A 26 -1.80 5.28 9.34
CA PHE A 26 -1.61 5.82 10.66
C PHE A 26 -2.66 6.88 10.99
N SER A 27 -3.10 6.92 12.24
CA SER A 27 -3.87 8.02 12.82
C SER A 27 -3.38 8.28 14.24
N GLY A 28 -3.09 9.54 14.57
CA GLY A 28 -2.57 9.90 15.90
C GLY A 28 -1.27 9.21 16.31
N GLY A 29 -0.44 8.78 15.34
CA GLY A 29 0.81 8.07 15.58
C GLY A 29 0.69 6.54 15.73
N ALA A 30 -0.53 5.98 15.72
CA ALA A 30 -0.76 4.54 15.77
C ALA A 30 -1.13 4.00 14.38
N ILE A 31 -0.72 2.75 14.08
CA ILE A 31 -1.20 2.02 12.89
C ILE A 31 -2.66 1.62 13.15
N VAL A 32 -3.57 2.14 12.33
CA VAL A 32 -5.00 1.80 12.38
C VAL A 32 -5.39 0.72 11.38
N LYS A 33 -4.60 0.56 10.30
CA LYS A 33 -4.84 -0.46 9.29
C LYS A 33 -3.55 -0.85 8.57
N ASN A 34 -3.50 -2.12 8.16
CA ASN A 34 -2.41 -2.71 7.40
C ASN A 34 -3.01 -3.47 6.21
N ILE A 35 -2.56 -3.15 5.00
CA ILE A 35 -3.00 -3.80 3.76
C ILE A 35 -1.77 -4.44 3.12
N ARG A 36 -1.83 -5.75 2.87
CA ARG A 36 -0.72 -6.52 2.28
C ARG A 36 -1.20 -7.15 1.00
N VAL A 37 -0.52 -6.85 -0.10
CA VAL A 37 -0.81 -7.46 -1.40
C VAL A 37 0.43 -8.22 -1.86
N PRO A 38 0.34 -9.53 -2.11
CA PRO A 38 1.49 -10.30 -2.55
C PRO A 38 1.89 -9.90 -3.97
N TYR A 39 3.18 -9.98 -4.26
CA TYR A 39 3.73 -9.71 -5.59
C TYR A 39 2.99 -10.43 -6.72
N THR A 40 2.54 -11.67 -6.48
CA THR A 40 1.81 -12.49 -7.46
C THR A 40 0.49 -11.87 -7.93
N LYS A 41 -0.03 -10.86 -7.23
CA LYS A 41 -1.26 -10.14 -7.58
C LYS A 41 -1.01 -8.81 -8.29
N VAL A 42 0.17 -8.21 -8.11
CA VAL A 42 0.46 -6.83 -8.57
C VAL A 42 1.60 -6.76 -9.58
N LEU A 43 2.44 -7.78 -9.67
CA LEU A 43 3.53 -7.87 -10.63
C LEU A 43 3.20 -8.86 -11.75
N PRO A 44 3.63 -8.60 -13.00
CA PRO A 44 3.55 -9.57 -14.08
C PRO A 44 4.29 -10.87 -13.72
N GLN A 45 3.80 -12.00 -14.24
CA GLN A 45 4.42 -13.30 -13.96
C GLN A 45 5.87 -13.34 -14.43
N GLY A 46 6.75 -13.85 -13.58
CA GLY A 46 8.19 -13.96 -13.86
C GLY A 46 8.98 -12.67 -13.64
N ILE A 47 8.33 -11.56 -13.26
CA ILE A 47 8.95 -10.22 -13.15
C ILE A 47 8.95 -9.73 -11.69
N TYR A 48 9.22 -10.62 -10.75
CA TYR A 48 9.24 -10.32 -9.30
C TYR A 48 10.50 -9.58 -8.83
N SER A 49 11.37 -9.24 -9.77
CA SER A 49 12.73 -8.76 -9.54
C SER A 49 13.04 -7.42 -10.16
N GLU A 50 12.12 -6.89 -10.97
CA GLU A 50 12.36 -5.65 -11.70
C GLU A 50 11.83 -4.46 -10.90
N ASP A 51 12.76 -3.62 -10.47
CA ASP A 51 12.51 -2.43 -9.66
C ASP A 51 11.46 -1.51 -10.28
N THR A 52 11.40 -1.41 -11.61
CA THR A 52 10.40 -0.60 -12.34
C THR A 52 8.98 -1.06 -12.04
N PHE A 53 8.73 -2.37 -12.04
CA PHE A 53 7.39 -2.92 -11.77
C PHE A 53 7.04 -2.86 -10.30
N ILE A 54 8.02 -3.05 -9.41
CA ILE A 54 7.85 -2.85 -7.96
C ILE A 54 7.47 -1.39 -7.67
N ARG A 55 8.18 -0.43 -8.26
CA ARG A 55 7.89 1.01 -8.13
C ARG A 55 6.48 1.36 -8.62
N LEU A 56 6.08 0.82 -9.77
CA LEU A 56 4.72 1.03 -10.28
C LEU A 56 3.66 0.41 -9.35
N ALA A 57 3.91 -0.77 -8.80
CA ALA A 57 3.00 -1.42 -7.85
C ALA A 57 2.88 -0.63 -6.54
N LEU A 58 3.98 -0.07 -6.04
CA LEU A 58 4.00 0.83 -4.87
C LEU A 58 3.13 2.07 -5.11
N GLU A 59 3.34 2.78 -6.21
CA GLU A 59 2.57 3.97 -6.59
C GLU A 59 1.08 3.64 -6.77
N THR A 60 0.79 2.54 -7.47
CA THR A 60 -0.59 2.08 -7.73
C THR A 60 -1.32 1.74 -6.44
N GLN A 61 -0.71 0.95 -5.56
CA GLN A 61 -1.31 0.58 -4.29
C GLN A 61 -1.48 1.81 -3.39
N HIS A 62 -0.49 2.71 -3.34
CA HIS A 62 -0.59 3.94 -2.57
C HIS A 62 -1.80 4.78 -2.99
N GLN A 63 -1.95 5.04 -4.30
CA GLN A 63 -3.09 5.79 -4.81
C GLN A 63 -4.43 5.11 -4.49
N SER A 64 -4.52 3.80 -4.70
CA SER A 64 -5.73 3.03 -4.36
C SER A 64 -6.10 3.15 -2.88
N VAL A 65 -5.12 3.11 -1.98
CA VAL A 65 -5.36 3.29 -0.54
C VAL A 65 -5.83 4.70 -0.22
N LEU A 66 -5.27 5.73 -0.84
CA LEU A 66 -5.75 7.10 -0.68
C LEU A 66 -7.20 7.24 -1.16
N ASP A 67 -7.54 6.69 -2.32
CA ASP A 67 -8.88 6.75 -2.89
C ASP A 67 -9.91 6.08 -1.97
N LEU A 68 -9.59 4.89 -1.47
CA LEU A 68 -10.46 4.16 -0.54
C LEU A 68 -10.57 4.86 0.84
N LEU A 69 -9.53 5.60 1.26
CA LEU A 69 -9.55 6.35 2.51
C LEU A 69 -10.44 7.58 2.38
N VAL A 70 -10.33 8.31 1.27
CA VAL A 70 -11.15 9.50 0.98
C VAL A 70 -12.62 9.11 0.74
N SER A 71 -12.87 7.95 0.13
CA SER A 71 -14.23 7.42 -0.04
C SER A 71 -14.87 6.87 1.24
N GLY A 72 -14.10 6.74 2.32
CA GLY A 72 -14.57 6.17 3.59
C GLY A 72 -14.71 4.65 3.57
N GLN A 73 -14.14 3.96 2.58
CA GLN A 73 -14.19 2.50 2.47
C GLN A 73 -13.09 1.79 3.28
N LEU A 74 -12.14 2.53 3.85
CA LEU A 74 -11.08 1.98 4.70
C LEU A 74 -11.30 2.12 6.19
N VAL A 75 -12.21 3.00 6.61
CA VAL A 75 -12.48 3.38 8.01
C VAL A 75 -13.93 3.09 8.41
#